data_AF-A0A6V7LA12-F1
#
_entry.id   AF-A0A6V7LA12-F1
#
_cell.length_a   1.000
_cell.length_b   1.000
_cell.length_c   1.000
_cell.angle_alpha   90.00
_cell.angle_beta   90.00
_cell.angle_gamma   90.00
#
_symmetry.space_group_name_H-M   'P 1'
#
loop_
_entity.id
_entity.type
_entity.pdbx_description
1 polymer ?
#
loop_
_entity_poly.entity_id
_entity_poly.type
_entity_poly.pdbx_seq_one_letter_code
_entity_poly.pdbx_strand_id
1 'polypeptide(L)'
;IIALVCVFLMAQAVFADGSSEDSTIPASVNCDVDPVSEEDVILLPDPESCENFYMCVGLNPVKRPCPEGLHYNEELRVCDWPESAKCSVKSAESA
;
A
#
# COMPACT_ATOMS: atom_id res chain seq x y z
N ILE A 1 38.10 27.56 6.01
CA ILE A 1 36.85 28.11 6.59
C ILE A 1 35.64 27.67 5.76
N ILE A 2 35.59 27.97 4.47
CA ILE A 2 34.51 27.52 3.55
C ILE A 2 34.33 25.98 3.53
N ALA A 3 35.43 25.21 3.51
CA ALA A 3 35.36 23.74 3.55
C ALA A 3 34.80 23.14 4.85
N LEU A 4 34.97 23.81 6.00
CA LEU A 4 34.41 23.36 7.28
C LEU A 4 32.91 23.66 7.40
N VAL A 5 32.45 24.75 6.75
CA VAL A 5 31.03 25.13 6.69
C VAL A 5 30.24 24.16 5.80
N CYS A 6 30.83 23.65 4.71
CA CYS A 6 30.20 22.65 3.85
C CYS A 6 30.01 21.30 4.55
N VAL A 7 30.97 20.84 5.35
CA VAL A 7 30.85 19.56 6.08
C VAL A 7 29.72 19.63 7.13
N PHE A 8 29.53 20.79 7.78
CA PHE A 8 28.43 21.02 8.71
C PHE A 8 27.06 21.15 8.02
N LEU A 9 26.97 21.78 6.85
CA LEU A 9 25.72 21.85 6.07
C LEU A 9 25.33 20.49 5.47
N MET A 10 26.30 19.71 5.01
CA MET A 10 26.05 18.35 4.54
C MET A 10 25.62 17.43 5.69
N ALA A 11 26.15 17.62 6.91
CA ALA A 11 25.73 16.86 8.08
C ALA A 11 24.28 17.12 8.50
N GLN A 12 23.68 18.28 8.19
CA GLN A 12 22.26 18.55 8.48
C GLN A 12 21.31 18.04 7.39
N ALA A 13 21.80 17.82 6.17
CA ALA A 13 21.02 17.18 5.10
C ALA A 13 21.00 15.64 5.22
N VAL A 14 21.86 15.04 6.04
CA VAL A 14 21.88 13.58 6.28
C VAL A 14 20.87 13.14 7.37
N PHE A 15 20.19 14.07 8.05
CA PHE A 15 19.19 13.76 9.09
C PHE A 15 17.79 14.34 8.82
N ALA A 16 17.45 14.56 7.56
CA ALA A 16 16.08 14.86 7.14
C ALA A 16 15.60 13.96 6.00
N ASP A 17 16.20 12.77 5.88
CA ASP A 17 15.52 11.65 5.25
C ASP A 17 15.39 10.57 6.32
N GLY A 18 14.34 10.71 7.14
CA GLY A 18 13.78 9.52 7.74
C GLY A 18 13.37 8.65 6.57
N SER A 19 14.24 7.72 6.19
CA SER A 19 13.91 6.64 5.27
C SER A 19 12.94 5.72 6.02
N SER A 20 11.72 6.21 6.23
CA SER A 20 10.51 5.44 6.10
C SER A 20 9.96 5.73 4.71
N GLU A 21 10.80 5.58 3.69
CA GLU A 21 10.34 5.05 2.40
C GLU A 21 10.16 3.52 2.58
N ASP A 22 9.53 3.08 3.66
CA ASP A 22 9.16 1.69 3.82
C ASP A 22 7.79 1.57 3.19
N SER A 23 7.77 1.14 1.93
CA SER A 23 6.64 0.52 1.23
C SER A 23 5.37 0.54 2.06
N THR A 24 4.54 1.59 1.95
CA THR A 24 3.42 1.80 2.88
C THR A 24 2.34 0.75 2.65
N ILE A 25 2.56 -0.44 3.20
CA ILE A 25 1.57 -1.49 3.32
C ILE A 25 0.83 -1.15 4.61
N PRO A 26 -0.46 -0.79 4.54
CA PRO A 26 -1.22 -0.44 5.72
C PRO A 26 -1.32 -1.65 6.65
N ALA A 27 -1.25 -1.41 7.96
CA ALA A 27 -1.26 -2.45 8.98
C ALA A 27 -2.49 -3.39 8.94
N SER A 28 -3.52 -3.04 8.17
CA SER A 28 -4.70 -3.87 7.92
C SER A 28 -4.53 -4.92 6.81
N VAL A 29 -3.43 -4.91 6.07
CA VAL A 29 -3.16 -5.89 5.00
C VAL A 29 -2.21 -6.95 5.55
N ASN A 30 -2.76 -8.13 5.87
CA ASN A 30 -2.00 -9.25 6.43
C ASN A 30 -2.08 -10.48 5.51
N CYS A 31 -0.94 -10.90 4.96
CA CYS A 31 -0.83 -12.05 4.07
C CYS A 31 -0.54 -13.38 4.81
N ASP A 32 -0.22 -13.33 6.11
CA ASP A 32 -0.15 -14.51 6.98
C ASP A 32 -1.57 -14.99 7.32
N VAL A 33 -2.15 -15.81 6.44
CA VAL A 33 -3.48 -16.40 6.64
C VAL A 33 -3.35 -17.92 6.77
N ASP A 34 -3.29 -18.43 8.00
CA ASP A 34 -3.29 -19.88 8.27
C ASP A 34 -4.67 -20.50 7.95
N PRO A 35 -4.77 -21.68 7.29
CA PRO A 35 -3.77 -22.40 6.49
C PRO A 35 -3.84 -21.97 5.02
N VAL A 36 -2.74 -21.45 4.50
CA VAL A 36 -2.53 -21.27 3.06
C VAL A 36 -2.54 -22.66 2.43
N SER A 37 -3.56 -22.99 1.61
CA SER A 37 -3.34 -24.07 0.66
C SER A 37 -2.24 -23.56 -0.28
N GLU A 38 -1.20 -24.35 -0.53
CA GLU A 38 0.11 -23.93 -1.09
C GLU A 38 0.03 -23.29 -2.51
N GLU A 39 -1.18 -23.01 -3.01
CA GLU A 39 -1.54 -22.54 -4.33
C GLU A 39 -2.42 -21.27 -4.32
N ASP A 40 -2.82 -20.76 -3.14
CA ASP A 40 -3.82 -19.68 -3.05
C ASP A 40 -3.22 -18.27 -3.18
N VAL A 41 -3.68 -17.53 -4.19
CA VAL A 41 -3.48 -16.07 -4.29
C VAL A 41 -4.56 -15.39 -3.46
N ILE A 42 -4.16 -14.66 -2.42
CA ILE A 42 -5.10 -13.93 -1.55
C ILE A 42 -5.16 -12.48 -2.02
N LEU A 43 -6.37 -11.98 -2.26
CA LEU A 43 -6.61 -10.59 -2.66
C LEU A 43 -7.29 -9.84 -1.52
N LEU A 44 -6.68 -8.74 -1.10
CA LEU A 44 -7.11 -7.91 0.03
C LEU A 44 -7.44 -6.49 -0.43
N PRO A 45 -8.47 -5.84 0.15
CA PRO A 45 -8.80 -4.45 -0.17
C PRO A 45 -7.71 -3.50 0.32
N ASP A 46 -7.47 -2.43 -0.44
CA ASP A 46 -6.65 -1.33 0.02
C ASP A 46 -7.52 -0.36 0.88
N PRO A 47 -7.14 -0.09 2.14
CA PRO A 47 -7.91 0.76 3.05
C PRO A 47 -7.83 2.25 2.73
N GLU A 48 -6.84 2.67 1.93
CA GLU A 48 -6.56 4.05 1.55
C GLU A 48 -7.12 4.39 0.15
N SER A 49 -7.24 3.40 -0.75
CA SER A 49 -7.71 3.59 -2.12
C SER A 49 -8.57 2.44 -2.64
N CYS A 50 -9.78 2.73 -3.09
CA CYS A 50 -10.67 1.73 -3.71
C CYS A 50 -10.20 1.27 -5.10
N GLU A 51 -9.40 2.11 -5.77
CA GLU A 51 -8.85 1.84 -7.09
C GLU A 51 -7.67 0.88 -7.03
N ASN A 52 -7.25 0.47 -5.84
CA ASN A 52 -6.15 -0.45 -5.63
C ASN A 52 -6.56 -1.63 -4.75
N PHE A 53 -5.81 -2.71 -4.85
CA PHE A 53 -5.93 -3.88 -3.99
C PHE A 53 -4.55 -4.50 -3.76
N TYR A 54 -4.42 -5.31 -2.72
CA TYR A 54 -3.20 -6.04 -2.43
C TYR A 54 -3.34 -7.49 -2.86
N MET A 55 -2.39 -7.96 -3.65
CA MET A 55 -2.25 -9.35 -4.03
C MET A 55 -1.14 -9.98 -3.19
N CYS A 56 -1.51 -10.89 -2.30
CA CYS A 56 -0.57 -11.67 -1.50
C CYS A 56 -0.05 -12.84 -2.34
N VAL A 57 1.25 -12.86 -2.59
CA VAL A 57 1.96 -14.02 -3.14
C VAL A 57 2.85 -14.58 -2.03
N GLY A 58 2.36 -15.60 -1.33
CA GLY A 58 2.92 -16.01 -0.04
C GLY A 58 2.76 -14.88 0.99
N LEU A 59 3.85 -14.51 1.67
CA LEU A 59 3.85 -13.48 2.71
C LEU A 59 4.05 -12.05 2.20
N ASN A 60 4.15 -11.86 0.88
CA ASN A 60 4.45 -10.56 0.29
C ASN A 60 3.19 -9.94 -0.31
N PRO A 61 2.68 -8.83 0.27
CA PRO A 61 1.57 -8.07 -0.31
C PRO A 61 2.10 -7.21 -1.46
N VAL A 62 1.50 -7.34 -2.64
CA VAL A 62 1.82 -6.53 -3.82
C VAL A 62 0.62 -5.67 -4.16
N LYS A 63 0.75 -4.35 -4.03
CA LYS A 63 -0.29 -3.40 -4.45
C LYS A 63 -0.48 -3.46 -5.96
N ARG A 64 -1.72 -3.60 -6.41
CA ARG A 64 -2.13 -3.65 -7.80
C ARG A 64 -3.28 -2.67 -8.03
N PRO A 65 -3.22 -1.83 -9.07
CA PRO A 65 -4.34 -0.99 -9.45
C PRO A 65 -5.40 -1.81 -10.16
N CYS A 66 -6.66 -1.44 -9.94
CA CYS A 66 -7.77 -1.84 -10.78
C CYS A 66 -7.74 -1.08 -12.12
N PRO A 67 -8.42 -1.61 -13.16
CA PRO A 67 -8.67 -0.85 -14.38
C PRO A 67 -9.37 0.48 -14.07
N GLU A 68 -9.19 1.46 -14.95
CA GLU A 68 -9.69 2.83 -14.75
C GLU A 68 -11.18 2.87 -14.41
N GLY A 69 -11.52 3.53 -13.29
CA GLY A 69 -12.89 3.69 -12.82
C GLY A 69 -13.52 2.46 -12.15
N LEU A 70 -12.77 1.38 -11.95
CA LEU A 70 -13.24 0.20 -11.21
C LEU A 70 -12.66 0.18 -9.79
N HIS A 71 -13.45 -0.38 -8.87
CA HIS A 71 -13.09 -0.54 -7.47
C HIS A 71 -12.93 -2.01 -7.12
N TYR A 72 -12.02 -2.32 -6.21
CA TYR A 72 -11.88 -3.68 -5.72
C TYR A 72 -13.09 -4.11 -4.89
N ASN A 73 -13.73 -5.20 -5.31
CA ASN A 73 -14.83 -5.85 -4.62
C ASN A 73 -14.29 -7.00 -3.76
N GLU A 74 -14.33 -6.85 -2.43
CA GLU A 74 -13.81 -7.86 -1.50
C GLU A 74 -14.65 -9.15 -1.48
N GLU A 75 -15.96 -9.06 -1.77
CA GLU A 75 -16.87 -10.21 -1.79
C GLU A 75 -16.59 -11.12 -2.99
N LEU A 76 -16.37 -10.50 -4.16
CA LEU A 76 -16.11 -11.22 -5.42
C LEU A 76 -14.61 -11.41 -5.70
N ARG A 77 -13.74 -10.74 -4.95
CA ARG A 77 -12.27 -10.70 -5.13
C ARG A 77 -11.85 -10.26 -6.55
N VAL A 78 -12.55 -9.29 -7.12
CA VAL A 78 -12.30 -8.75 -8.47
C VAL A 78 -12.51 -7.24 -8.50
N CYS A 79 -11.94 -6.56 -9.49
CA CYS A 79 -12.30 -5.17 -9.78
C CYS A 79 -13.68 -5.13 -10.44
N ASP A 80 -14.59 -4.38 -9.86
CA ASP A 80 -15.98 -4.24 -10.30
C ASP A 80 -16.37 -2.75 -10.26
N TRP A 81 -17.55 -2.43 -10.76
CA TRP A 81 -18.08 -1.07 -10.72
C TRP A 81 -18.21 -0.58 -9.27
N PRO A 82 -17.97 0.72 -9.00
CA PRO A 82 -17.98 1.28 -7.65
C PRO A 82 -19.30 1.04 -6.90
N GLU A 83 -20.41 1.03 -7.62
CA GLU A 83 -21.76 0.73 -7.10
C GLU A 83 -21.93 -0.72 -6.60
N SER A 84 -21.23 -1.67 -7.23
CA SER A 84 -21.25 -3.09 -6.90
C SER A 84 -20.18 -3.44 -5.86
N ALA A 85 -19.00 -2.83 -5.98
CA ALA A 85 -17.85 -3.09 -5.13
C ALA A 85 -18.04 -2.61 -3.68
N LYS A 86 -18.89 -1.60 -3.46
CA LYS A 86 -19.20 -1.03 -2.12
C LYS A 86 -17.97 -0.72 -1.26
N CYS A 87 -16.86 -0.40 -1.92
CA CYS A 87 -15.60 -0.14 -1.24
C CYS A 87 -15.74 1.03 -0.25
N SER A 88 -15.24 0.83 0.96
CA SER A 88 -15.28 1.80 2.06
C SER A 88 -13.86 2.17 2.48
N VAL A 89 -13.21 3.06 1.72
CA VAL A 89 -11.90 3.61 2.12
C VAL A 89 -12.05 4.42 3.40
N LYS A 90 -11.13 4.20 4.33
CA LYS A 90 -10.98 5.09 5.49
C LYS A 90 -10.15 6.28 5.06
N SER A 91 -10.78 7.16 4.28
CA SER A 91 -10.37 8.53 3.97
C SER A 91 -8.86 8.81 4.09
N ALA A 92 -8.10 8.43 3.06
CA ALA A 92 -6.91 9.16 2.67
C ALA A 92 -7.25 10.06 1.47
N GLU A 93 -8.28 10.89 1.63
CA GLU A 93 -8.53 12.03 0.76
C GLU A 93 -8.81 13.23 1.68
N SER A 94 -7.83 14.13 1.74
CA SER A 94 -7.87 15.52 2.24
C SER A 94 -7.89 15.76 3.76
N ALA A 95 -6.70 15.99 4.35
CA ALA A 95 -6.49 17.01 5.38
C ALA A 95 -5.13 17.68 5.19
#